data_AF-A0A8J5NKB2-F1
#
_entry.id   AF-A0A8J5NKB2-F1
#
_cell.length_a   1.000
_cell.length_b   1.000
_cell.length_c   1.000
_cell.angle_alpha   90.00
_cell.angle_beta   90.00
_cell.angle_gamma   90.00
#
_symmetry.space_group_name_H-M   'P 1'
#
loop_
_entity.id
_entity.type
_entity.pdbx_description
1 polymer ?
#
loop_
_entity_poly.entity_id
_entity_poly.type
_entity_poly.pdbx_seq_one_letter_code
_entity_poly.pdbx_strand_id
1 'polypeptide(L)'
;MPCSNCVRRKMEDSCVLNPAKSNRCDPCVKSGISCDGHGLSVAAARKIVDEKRRLEREEEAAEDELINLQAESTLIHNEMNAQFAKITCLRRQRRMVEVKGLDMIQRGLNSMDELEKAEHDEQAALEGAMIDGSFRDWSAVAEQSEWDSLGLGAFLDSSGSGGNSSGVVGH
;
A
#
# COMPACT_ATOMS: atom_id res chain seq x y z
N MET A 1 -22.53 -8.91 -39.81
CA MET A 1 -21.71 -8.41 -40.94
C MET A 1 -22.34 -8.87 -42.25
N PRO A 2 -22.49 -7.98 -43.24
CA PRO A 2 -22.92 -8.37 -44.59
C PRO A 2 -21.85 -9.22 -45.28
N CYS A 3 -22.27 -10.09 -46.22
CA CYS A 3 -21.34 -10.91 -47.00
C CYS A 3 -20.66 -10.08 -48.09
N SER A 4 -19.48 -10.53 -48.57
CA SER A 4 -18.70 -9.80 -49.57
C SER A 4 -19.47 -9.53 -50.86
N ASN A 5 -20.40 -10.43 -51.24
CA ASN A 5 -21.24 -10.25 -52.43
C ASN A 5 -22.32 -9.19 -52.25
N CYS A 6 -22.93 -9.10 -51.07
CA CYS A 6 -23.91 -8.06 -50.77
C CYS A 6 -23.25 -6.68 -50.68
N VAL A 7 -22.04 -6.59 -50.10
CA VAL A 7 -21.24 -5.36 -50.10
C VAL A 7 -20.93 -4.90 -51.52
N ARG A 8 -20.40 -5.80 -52.37
CA ARG A 8 -20.01 -5.48 -53.75
C ARG A 8 -21.18 -4.99 -54.62
N ARG A 9 -22.39 -5.46 -54.32
CA ARG A 9 -23.62 -5.09 -55.04
C ARG A 9 -24.38 -3.93 -54.41
N LYS A 10 -23.85 -3.31 -53.34
CA LYS A 10 -24.51 -2.23 -52.57
C LYS A 10 -25.87 -2.66 -52.00
N MET A 11 -25.93 -3.88 -51.47
CA MET A 11 -27.14 -4.53 -50.92
C MET A 11 -26.98 -4.88 -49.43
N GLU A 12 -26.16 -4.13 -48.70
CA GLU A 12 -25.73 -4.42 -47.32
C GLU A 12 -26.91 -4.53 -46.35
N ASP A 13 -27.85 -3.57 -46.42
CA ASP A 13 -29.05 -3.52 -45.56
C ASP A 13 -30.00 -4.71 -45.75
N SER A 14 -29.93 -5.37 -46.93
CA SER A 14 -30.74 -6.54 -47.26
C SER A 14 -30.05 -7.87 -46.97
N CYS A 15 -28.78 -7.84 -46.54
CA CYS A 15 -27.96 -9.03 -46.30
C CYS A 15 -28.28 -9.71 -44.97
N VAL A 16 -29.46 -10.33 -44.88
CA VAL A 16 -29.91 -11.07 -43.70
C VAL A 16 -29.60 -12.55 -43.87
N LEU A 17 -28.84 -13.12 -42.93
CA LEU A 17 -28.63 -14.56 -42.81
C LEU A 17 -29.67 -15.17 -41.87
N ASN A 18 -30.40 -16.16 -42.37
CA ASN A 18 -31.26 -16.98 -41.55
C ASN A 18 -30.63 -18.37 -41.36
N PRO A 19 -29.86 -18.58 -40.28
CA PRO A 19 -29.16 -19.83 -40.05
C PRO A 19 -30.09 -21.04 -39.86
N ALA A 20 -31.39 -20.83 -39.63
CA ALA A 20 -32.36 -21.93 -39.56
C ALA A 20 -32.78 -22.45 -40.95
N LYS A 21 -32.60 -21.67 -42.02
CA LYS A 21 -33.05 -22.02 -43.39
C LYS A 21 -31.89 -22.28 -44.35
N SER A 22 -30.78 -21.54 -44.21
CA SER A 22 -29.62 -21.65 -45.10
C SER A 22 -28.37 -21.07 -44.45
N ASN A 23 -27.20 -21.58 -44.84
CA ASN A 23 -25.91 -20.96 -44.54
C ASN A 23 -25.60 -19.75 -45.45
N ARG A 24 -26.56 -19.31 -46.28
CA ARG A 24 -26.44 -18.17 -47.19
C ARG A 24 -27.44 -17.08 -46.81
N CYS A 25 -27.09 -15.81 -47.05
CA CYS A 25 -28.03 -14.70 -46.87
C CYS A 25 -29.15 -14.74 -47.92
N ASP A 26 -30.31 -14.19 -47.58
CA ASP A 26 -31.50 -14.18 -48.43
C ASP A 26 -31.23 -13.65 -49.87
N PRO A 27 -30.49 -12.52 -50.06
CA PRO A 27 -30.16 -12.05 -51.41
C PRO A 27 -29.29 -13.02 -52.21
N CYS A 28 -28.29 -13.63 -51.56
CA CYS A 28 -27.44 -14.62 -52.20
C CYS A 28 -28.23 -15.87 -52.58
N VAL A 29 -29.12 -16.37 -51.71
CA VAL A 29 -30.02 -17.50 -51.99
C VAL A 29 -30.85 -17.21 -53.23
N LYS A 30 -31.54 -16.06 -53.27
CA LYS A 30 -32.38 -15.62 -54.42
C LYS A 30 -31.57 -15.47 -55.71
N SER A 31 -30.33 -15.02 -55.61
CA SER A 31 -29.46 -14.76 -56.78
C SER A 31 -28.67 -15.98 -57.24
N GLY A 32 -28.76 -17.13 -56.56
CA GLY A 32 -28.01 -18.33 -56.95
C GLY A 32 -26.48 -18.26 -56.74
N ILE A 33 -25.96 -17.23 -56.07
CA ILE A 33 -24.52 -17.01 -55.87
C ILE A 33 -24.01 -17.49 -54.50
N SER A 34 -22.70 -17.74 -54.40
CA SER A 34 -22.06 -18.07 -53.13
C SER A 34 -22.23 -16.95 -52.10
N CYS A 35 -22.28 -17.33 -50.81
CA CYS A 35 -22.35 -16.41 -49.69
C CYS A 35 -21.27 -16.79 -48.70
N ASP A 36 -20.46 -15.81 -48.32
CA ASP A 36 -19.41 -15.89 -47.31
C ASP A 36 -19.82 -15.18 -46.00
N GLY A 37 -21.07 -14.73 -45.90
CA GLY A 37 -21.58 -14.14 -44.68
C GLY A 37 -21.76 -15.23 -43.62
N HIS A 38 -21.13 -15.06 -42.47
CA HIS A 38 -21.26 -15.94 -41.32
C HIS A 38 -22.20 -15.26 -40.32
N GLY A 39 -23.39 -15.83 -40.11
CA GLY A 39 -24.27 -15.43 -39.02
C GLY A 39 -23.82 -16.13 -37.74
N LEU A 40 -23.60 -15.39 -36.66
CA LEU A 40 -23.47 -16.01 -35.34
C LEU A 40 -24.79 -16.72 -35.04
N SER A 41 -24.75 -18.01 -34.73
CA SER A 41 -25.97 -18.73 -34.39
C SER A 41 -26.54 -18.18 -33.08
N VAL A 42 -27.86 -18.02 -33.01
CA VAL A 42 -28.54 -17.53 -31.79
C VAL A 42 -28.23 -18.46 -30.60
N ALA A 43 -28.04 -19.76 -30.87
CA ALA A 43 -27.62 -20.72 -29.86
C ALA A 43 -26.19 -20.47 -29.35
N ALA A 44 -25.24 -20.14 -30.23
CA ALA A 44 -23.88 -19.78 -29.82
C ALA A 44 -23.87 -18.47 -29.02
N ALA A 45 -24.64 -17.47 -29.43
CA ALA A 45 -24.78 -16.21 -28.69
C ALA A 45 -25.34 -16.43 -27.27
N ARG A 46 -26.36 -17.30 -27.12
CA ARG A 46 -26.91 -17.66 -25.80
C ARG A 46 -25.87 -18.34 -24.91
N LYS A 47 -25.13 -19.32 -25.44
CA LYS A 47 -24.05 -19.99 -24.69
C LYS A 47 -23.00 -19.01 -24.18
N ILE A 48 -22.62 -18.02 -25.00
CA ILE A 48 -21.66 -16.99 -24.59
C ILE A 48 -22.23 -16.13 -23.46
N VAL A 49 -23.50 -15.74 -23.53
CA VAL A 49 -24.15 -14.94 -22.47
C VAL A 49 -24.27 -15.73 -21.17
N ASP A 50 -24.65 -17.00 -21.24
CA ASP A 50 -24.77 -17.86 -20.06
C ASP A 50 -23.41 -18.10 -19.40
N GLU A 51 -22.37 -18.33 -20.21
CA GLU A 51 -21.00 -18.49 -19.72
C GLU A 51 -20.45 -17.20 -19.12
N LYS A 52 -20.70 -16.05 -19.77
CA LYS A 52 -20.35 -14.75 -19.21
C LYS A 52 -20.97 -14.54 -17.83
N ARG A 53 -22.27 -14.83 -17.68
CA ARG A 53 -22.97 -14.72 -16.39
C ARG A 53 -22.47 -15.72 -15.33
N ARG A 54 -21.92 -16.86 -15.76
CA ARG A 54 -21.27 -17.81 -14.84
C ARG A 54 -19.96 -17.21 -14.32
N LEU A 55 -19.13 -16.68 -15.23
CA LEU A 55 -17.86 -16.06 -14.90
C LEU A 55 -18.05 -14.82 -14.01
N GLU A 56 -19.00 -13.94 -14.33
CA GLU A 56 -19.30 -12.74 -13.51
C GLU A 56 -19.63 -13.11 -12.05
N ARG A 57 -20.34 -14.22 -11.82
CA ARG A 57 -20.65 -14.69 -10.46
C ARG A 57 -19.44 -15.29 -9.74
N GLU A 58 -18.56 -15.94 -10.47
CA GLU A 58 -17.32 -16.52 -9.91
C GLU A 58 -16.31 -15.42 -9.60
N GLU A 59 -16.24 -14.39 -10.44
CA GLU A 59 -15.46 -13.18 -10.21
C GLU A 59 -15.94 -12.45 -8.95
N GLU A 60 -17.23 -12.16 -8.84
CA GLU A 60 -17.82 -11.50 -7.65
C GLU A 60 -17.55 -12.29 -6.37
N ALA A 61 -17.70 -13.63 -6.40
CA ALA A 61 -17.40 -14.47 -5.24
C ALA A 61 -15.91 -14.45 -4.84
N ALA A 62 -15.01 -14.42 -5.82
CA ALA A 62 -13.58 -14.34 -5.57
C ALA A 62 -13.16 -12.96 -5.04
N GLU A 63 -13.80 -11.88 -5.51
CA GLU A 63 -13.60 -10.53 -5.00
C GLU A 63 -14.04 -10.41 -3.54
N ASP A 64 -15.21 -10.97 -3.19
CA ASP A 64 -15.69 -11.02 -1.81
C ASP A 64 -14.72 -11.80 -0.90
N GLU A 65 -14.21 -12.95 -1.37
CA GLU A 65 -13.21 -13.72 -0.63
C GLU A 65 -11.92 -12.92 -0.41
N LEU A 66 -11.46 -12.20 -1.43
CA LEU A 66 -10.28 -11.35 -1.35
C LEU A 66 -10.45 -10.22 -0.31
N ILE A 67 -11.61 -9.58 -0.28
CA ILE A 67 -11.93 -8.52 0.70
C ILE A 67 -11.88 -9.10 2.11
N ASN A 68 -12.45 -10.29 2.33
CA ASN A 68 -12.43 -10.96 3.63
C ASN A 68 -11.01 -11.31 4.08
N LEU A 69 -10.20 -11.90 3.18
CA LEU A 69 -8.80 -12.22 3.46
C LEU A 69 -7.98 -10.98 3.76
N GLN A 70 -8.24 -9.88 3.06
CA GLN A 70 -7.56 -8.62 3.32
C GLN A 70 -7.93 -8.05 4.70
N ALA A 71 -9.21 -8.10 5.08
CA ALA A 71 -9.64 -7.70 6.42
C ALA A 71 -8.95 -8.54 7.50
N GLU A 72 -8.91 -9.86 7.37
CA GLU A 72 -8.21 -10.75 8.29
C GLU A 72 -6.71 -10.45 8.37
N SER A 73 -6.07 -10.25 7.21
CA SER A 73 -4.66 -9.89 7.13
C SER A 73 -4.34 -8.60 7.89
N THR A 74 -5.18 -7.57 7.76
CA THR A 74 -4.99 -6.32 8.50
C THR A 74 -5.10 -6.49 10.01
N LEU A 75 -6.01 -7.34 10.49
CA LEU A 75 -6.15 -7.66 11.91
C LEU A 75 -4.89 -8.35 12.45
N ILE A 76 -4.40 -9.36 11.72
CA ILE A 76 -3.17 -10.08 12.07
C ILE A 76 -1.97 -9.13 12.10
N HIS A 77 -1.87 -8.24 11.11
CA HIS A 77 -0.78 -7.26 11.04
C HIS A 77 -0.80 -6.29 12.22
N ASN A 78 -1.97 -5.82 12.63
CA ASN A 78 -2.13 -4.94 13.79
C ASN A 78 -1.73 -5.63 15.10
N GLU A 79 -2.18 -6.87 15.31
CA GLU A 79 -1.80 -7.65 16.49
C GLU A 79 -0.29 -7.91 16.52
N MET A 80 0.29 -8.28 15.39
CA MET A 80 1.73 -8.48 15.25
C MET A 80 2.51 -7.19 15.63
N ASN A 81 2.06 -6.03 15.15
CA ASN A 81 2.68 -4.74 15.47
C ASN A 81 2.54 -4.39 16.96
N ALA A 82 1.42 -4.70 17.60
CA ALA A 82 1.24 -4.53 19.04
C ALA A 82 2.23 -5.39 19.85
N GLN A 83 2.45 -6.63 19.44
CA GLN A 83 3.45 -7.50 20.07
C GLN A 83 4.88 -6.97 19.87
N PHE A 84 5.21 -6.46 18.68
CA PHE A 84 6.52 -5.83 18.44
C PHE A 84 6.75 -4.60 19.33
N ALA A 85 5.74 -3.75 19.49
CA ALA A 85 5.81 -2.60 20.40
C ALA A 85 6.05 -3.06 21.84
N LYS A 86 5.29 -4.06 22.31
CA LYS A 86 5.44 -4.64 23.65
C LYS A 86 6.85 -5.21 23.87
N ILE A 87 7.38 -5.99 22.93
CA ILE A 87 8.74 -6.53 23.01
C ILE A 87 9.78 -5.40 23.10
N THR A 88 9.59 -4.34 22.32
CA THR A 88 10.51 -3.20 22.31
C THR A 88 10.52 -2.48 23.66
N CYS A 89 9.33 -2.22 24.24
CA CYS A 89 9.20 -1.65 25.58
C CYS A 89 9.87 -2.53 26.64
N LEU A 90 9.61 -3.84 26.62
CA LEU A 90 10.22 -4.79 27.57
C LEU A 90 11.75 -4.83 27.44
N ARG A 91 12.29 -4.81 26.22
CA ARG A 91 13.74 -4.74 26.00
C ARG A 91 14.36 -3.44 26.53
N ARG A 92 13.63 -2.32 26.46
CA ARG A 92 14.08 -1.04 27.04
C ARG A 92 14.06 -1.11 28.57
N GLN A 93 12.95 -1.57 29.15
CA GLN A 93 12.82 -1.75 30.60
C GLN A 93 13.88 -2.68 31.16
N ARG A 94 14.12 -3.83 30.51
CA ARG A 94 15.17 -4.77 30.93
C ARG A 94 16.56 -4.11 30.96
N ARG A 95 16.94 -3.41 29.89
CA ARG A 95 18.21 -2.67 29.85
C ARG A 95 18.31 -1.61 30.93
N MET A 96 17.22 -0.89 31.20
CA MET A 96 17.18 0.10 32.27
C MET A 96 17.41 -0.55 33.65
N VAL A 97 16.75 -1.67 33.93
CA VAL A 97 16.93 -2.41 35.19
C VAL A 97 18.35 -2.96 35.30
N GLU A 98 18.94 -3.47 34.22
CA GLU A 98 20.34 -3.94 34.20
C GLU A 98 21.31 -2.79 34.54
N VAL A 99 21.17 -1.63 33.88
CA VAL A 99 22.05 -0.47 34.11
C VAL A 99 21.86 0.10 35.51
N LYS A 100 20.61 0.41 35.89
CA LYS A 100 20.31 1.00 37.21
C LYS A 100 20.61 0.04 38.36
N GLY A 101 20.38 -1.27 38.17
CA GLY A 101 20.71 -2.27 39.17
C GLY A 101 22.21 -2.36 39.45
N LEU A 102 23.05 -2.26 38.41
CA LEU A 102 24.51 -2.18 38.60
C LEU A 102 24.93 -0.90 39.33
N ASP A 103 24.31 0.24 39.01
CA ASP A 103 24.61 1.52 39.67
C ASP A 103 24.18 1.51 41.15
N MET A 104 23.00 0.95 41.46
CA MET A 104 22.57 0.72 42.84
C MET A 104 23.61 -0.09 43.62
N ILE A 105 24.13 -1.18 43.05
CA ILE A 105 25.17 -2.01 43.68
C ILE A 105 26.45 -1.19 43.89
N GLN A 106 26.87 -0.41 42.89
CA GLN A 106 28.07 0.41 42.96
C GLN A 106 27.98 1.50 44.04
N ARG A 107 26.80 2.10 44.20
CA ARG A 107 26.52 3.17 45.17
C ARG A 107 26.08 2.64 46.55
N GLY A 108 25.85 1.33 46.69
CA GLY A 108 25.36 0.71 47.92
C GLY A 108 23.92 1.08 48.27
N LEU A 109 23.10 1.40 47.27
CA LEU A 109 21.69 1.74 47.43
C LEU A 109 20.81 0.48 47.39
N ASN A 110 19.74 0.47 48.18
CA ASN A 110 18.90 -0.72 48.35
C ASN A 110 17.60 -0.66 47.53
N SER A 111 17.24 0.51 46.99
CA SER A 111 16.03 0.68 46.18
C SER A 111 16.22 1.57 44.95
N MET A 112 15.35 1.37 43.95
CA MET A 112 15.33 2.19 42.74
C MET A 112 14.97 3.66 43.05
N ASP A 113 14.11 3.89 44.05
CA ASP A 113 13.69 5.23 44.48
C ASP A 113 14.85 6.01 45.12
N GLU A 114 15.70 5.34 45.91
CA GLU A 114 16.94 5.93 46.45
C GLU A 114 17.89 6.33 45.33
N LEU A 115 18.02 5.50 44.29
CA LEU A 115 18.85 5.80 43.13
C LEU A 115 18.28 6.98 42.33
N GLU A 116 16.97 6.99 42.06
CA GLU A 116 16.33 8.09 41.33
C GLU A 116 16.45 9.42 42.07
N LYS A 117 16.35 9.40 43.41
CA LYS A 117 16.60 10.59 44.22
C LYS A 117 18.05 11.06 44.12
N ALA A 118 19.02 10.15 44.19
CA ALA A 118 20.43 10.49 44.03
C ALA A 118 20.75 11.04 42.63
N GLU A 119 20.19 10.44 41.57
CA GLU A 119 20.29 10.94 40.19
C GLU A 119 19.69 12.35 40.07
N HIS A 120 18.52 12.58 40.66
CA HIS A 120 17.86 13.89 40.62
C HIS A 120 18.65 14.97 41.39
N ASP A 121 19.18 14.64 42.57
CA ASP A 121 20.01 15.55 43.36
C ASP A 121 21.32 15.89 42.61
N GLU A 122 21.95 14.92 41.95
CA GLU A 122 23.12 15.11 41.07
C GLU A 122 22.78 16.00 39.86
N GLN A 123 21.65 15.73 39.19
CA GLN A 123 21.22 16.50 38.04
C GLN A 123 20.89 17.94 38.42
N ALA A 124 20.20 18.17 39.53
CA ALA A 124 19.92 19.51 40.04
C ALA A 124 21.21 20.26 40.42
N ALA A 125 22.21 19.57 40.98
CA ALA A 125 23.51 20.16 41.27
C ALA A 125 24.28 20.53 40.00
N LEU A 126 24.24 19.68 38.96
CA LEU A 126 24.84 19.96 37.65
C LEU A 126 24.15 21.13 36.94
N GLU A 127 22.82 21.16 36.92
CA GLU A 127 22.05 22.26 36.36
C GLU A 127 22.31 23.57 37.12
N GLY A 128 22.39 23.52 38.45
CA GLY A 128 22.81 24.65 39.27
C GLY A 128 24.22 25.15 38.93
N ALA A 129 25.19 24.25 38.71
CA ALA A 129 26.55 24.60 38.32
C ALA A 129 26.67 25.14 36.89
N MET A 130 25.80 24.70 35.98
CA MET A 130 25.68 25.26 34.62
C MET A 130 25.12 26.68 34.65
N ILE A 131 24.09 26.94 35.48
CA ILE A 131 23.48 28.28 35.62
C ILE A 131 24.43 29.26 36.35
N ASP A 132 25.19 28.79 37.33
CA ASP A 132 26.19 29.59 38.06
C ASP A 132 27.46 29.88 37.22
N GLY A 133 27.52 29.39 35.97
CA GLY A 133 28.61 29.69 35.03
C GLY A 133 29.94 29.01 35.34
N SER A 134 29.96 28.03 36.26
CA SER A 134 31.17 27.28 36.62
C SER A 134 31.49 26.13 35.64
N PHE A 135 30.57 25.79 34.73
CA PHE A 135 30.77 24.76 33.70
C PHE A 135 31.18 25.42 32.37
N ARG A 136 32.40 25.14 31.90
CA ARG A 136 32.88 25.63 30.59
C ARG A 136 32.02 25.03 29.47
N ASP A 137 31.52 25.89 28.60
CA ASP A 137 30.74 25.54 27.42
C ASP A 137 31.47 24.53 26.52
N TRP A 138 30.99 23.28 26.48
CA TRP A 138 31.46 22.25 25.54
C TRP A 138 30.80 22.36 24.15
N SER A 139 29.80 23.24 23.98
CA SER A 139 29.16 23.47 22.66
C SER A 139 30.17 24.01 21.64
N ALA A 140 31.18 24.76 22.10
CA ALA A 140 32.28 25.22 21.26
C ALA A 140 33.20 24.08 20.74
N VAL A 141 33.15 22.88 21.32
CA VAL A 141 33.89 21.69 20.84
C VAL A 141 33.01 20.84 19.90
N ALA A 142 31.69 20.95 20.00
CA ALA A 142 30.74 20.15 19.24
C ALA A 142 30.47 20.67 17.81
N GLU A 143 30.83 21.92 17.48
CA GLU A 143 30.74 22.44 16.10
C GLU A 143 31.67 21.72 15.09
N GLN A 144 32.41 20.70 15.53
CA GLN A 144 33.30 19.90 14.70
C GLN A 144 33.01 18.38 14.75
N SER A 145 31.77 17.93 14.98
CA SER A 145 31.45 16.49 14.93
C SER A 145 30.66 16.09 13.67
N GLU A 146 31.40 15.66 12.64
CA GLU A 146 31.30 14.44 11.80
C GLU A 146 29.95 13.82 11.35
N TRP A 147 28.79 14.29 11.81
CA TRP A 147 27.49 13.75 11.41
C TRP A 147 27.03 14.22 10.02
N ASP A 148 27.52 15.39 9.57
CA ASP A 148 27.31 15.88 8.20
C ASP A 148 28.08 15.06 7.15
N SER A 149 29.18 14.40 7.53
CA SER A 149 29.98 13.56 6.63
C SER A 149 29.35 12.20 6.33
N LEU A 150 28.36 11.76 7.12
CA LEU A 150 27.68 10.47 6.94
C LEU A 150 26.38 10.56 6.12
N GLY A 151 25.98 11.75 5.65
CA GLY A 151 24.82 11.93 4.77
C GLY A 151 23.47 11.60 5.40
N LEU A 152 23.39 11.53 6.74
CA LEU A 152 22.18 11.17 7.48
C LEU A 152 21.24 12.37 7.74
N GLY A 153 21.66 13.59 7.40
CA GLY A 153 20.83 14.80 7.53
C GLY A 153 19.56 14.80 6.68
N ALA A 154 19.48 13.94 5.65
CA ALA A 154 18.32 13.86 4.76
C ALA A 154 17.18 12.95 5.27
N PHE A 155 17.36 12.23 6.40
CA PHE A 155 16.35 11.26 6.87
C PHE A 155 15.31 11.86 7.83
N LEU A 156 15.55 13.07 8.38
CA LEU A 156 14.66 13.69 9.37
C LEU A 156 13.70 14.75 8.82
N ASP A 157 13.89 15.23 7.58
CA ASP A 157 13.03 16.28 6.99
C ASP A 157 11.77 15.77 6.26
N SER A 158 11.54 14.45 6.21
CA SER A 158 10.38 13.88 5.49
C SER A 158 9.17 13.59 6.38
N SER A 159 9.09 14.20 7.56
CA SER A 159 7.97 13.99 8.50
C SER A 159 7.51 15.30 9.12
N GLY A 160 6.92 16.18 8.30
CA GLY A 160 6.34 17.42 8.81
C GLY A 160 5.56 18.25 7.79
N SER A 161 4.26 17.93 7.65
CA SER A 161 3.19 18.92 7.40
C SER A 161 3.10 19.61 6.03
N GLY A 162 2.20 19.08 5.20
CA GLY A 162 1.01 19.81 4.72
C GLY A 162 1.18 21.07 3.84
N GLY A 163 0.61 21.00 2.62
CA GLY A 163 -0.19 22.10 2.10
C GLY A 163 0.20 22.68 0.73
N ASN A 164 -0.63 22.36 -0.27
CA ASN A 164 -1.24 23.27 -1.24
C ASN A 164 -0.41 23.90 -2.40
N SER A 165 -0.80 23.47 -3.61
CA SER A 165 -1.33 24.30 -4.71
C SER A 165 -0.41 25.20 -5.57
N SER A 166 -0.55 24.97 -6.90
CA SER A 166 -0.64 25.95 -8.00
C SER A 166 0.62 26.38 -8.78
N GLY A 167 0.50 26.30 -10.13
CA GLY A 167 1.20 27.12 -11.14
C GLY A 167 2.08 26.31 -12.12
N VAL A 168 1.73 26.15 -13.42
CA VAL A 168 2.05 27.06 -14.57
C VAL A 168 3.56 27.06 -14.88
N VAL A 169 4.14 26.95 -16.08
CA VAL A 169 3.77 26.90 -17.52
C VAL A 169 5.03 26.37 -18.25
N GLY A 170 4.86 25.83 -19.46
CA GLY A 170 5.93 25.22 -20.25
C GLY A 170 6.99 26.16 -20.85
N HIS A 171 7.89 25.51 -21.58
CA HIS A 171 8.58 25.99 -22.76
C HIS A 171 9.05 24.79 -23.59
#